data_AF-A0A9P5PJT6-F1
#
_entry.id   AF-A0A9P5PJT6-F1
#
_cell.length_a   1.000
_cell.length_b   1.000
_cell.length_c   1.000
_cell.angle_alpha   90.00
_cell.angle_beta   90.00
_cell.angle_gamma   90.00
#
_symmetry.space_group_name_H-M   'P 1'
#
loop_
_entity.id
_entity.type
_entity.pdbx_description
1 polymer ?
#
loop_
_entity_poly.entity_id
_entity_poly.type
_entity_poly.pdbx_seq_one_letter_code
_entity_poly.pdbx_strand_id
1 'polypeptide(L)'
;EGFVDVLTEMTETEREEWNEAVQPLRAALGKCRCVSFKIISSPTLLLPRWRETVAGTNFKDRILPRDVTTRWNSTYDMLAAFIEMKDVVN
;
A
#
# COMPACT_ATOMS: atom_id res chain seq x y z
N GLU A 1 -28.11 -4.38 -13.92
CA GLU A 1 -27.49 -3.17 -14.49
C GLU A 1 -26.00 -3.42 -14.59
N GLY A 2 -25.45 -3.35 -15.80
CA GLY A 2 -24.15 -3.91 -16.16
C GLY A 2 -23.00 -3.07 -15.62
N PHE A 3 -22.03 -3.73 -14.99
CA PHE A 3 -20.73 -3.15 -14.71
C PHE A 3 -20.07 -2.86 -16.06
N VAL A 4 -20.07 -1.59 -16.49
CA VAL A 4 -19.37 -1.17 -17.70
C VAL A 4 -17.89 -1.24 -17.40
N ASP A 5 -17.19 -2.18 -18.05
CA ASP A 5 -15.73 -2.19 -18.03
C ASP A 5 -15.23 -1.05 -18.91
N VAL A 6 -15.02 0.11 -18.27
CA VAL A 6 -14.58 1.37 -18.90
C VAL A 6 -13.33 1.16 -19.78
N LEU A 7 -12.47 0.20 -19.45
CA LEU A 7 -11.27 -0.09 -20.24
C LEU A 7 -11.57 -0.75 -21.59
N THR A 8 -12.70 -1.43 -21.71
CA THR A 8 -13.13 -2.10 -22.94
C THR A 8 -13.72 -1.10 -23.95
N GLU A 9 -14.24 0.03 -23.49
CA GLU A 9 -14.78 1.10 -24.35
C GLU A 9 -13.71 2.11 -24.80
N MET A 10 -12.54 2.12 -24.15
CA MET A 10 -11.42 3.00 -24.51
C MET A 10 -10.76 2.56 -25.83
N THR A 11 -10.31 3.54 -26.60
CA THR A 11 -9.42 3.31 -27.75
C THR A 11 -8.07 2.75 -27.29
N GLU A 12 -7.33 2.11 -28.18
CA GLU A 12 -6.02 1.53 -27.82
C GLU A 12 -5.05 2.60 -27.30
N THR A 13 -5.03 3.78 -27.92
CA THR A 13 -4.20 4.91 -27.48
C THR A 13 -4.57 5.40 -26.08
N GLU A 14 -5.86 5.58 -25.79
CA GLU A 14 -6.31 5.99 -24.44
C GLU A 14 -5.97 4.93 -23.39
N ARG A 15 -6.05 3.64 -23.75
CA ARG A 15 -5.71 2.52 -22.87
C ARG A 15 -4.21 2.47 -22.58
N GLU A 16 -3.37 2.75 -23.57
CA GLU A 16 -1.92 2.85 -23.40
C GLU A 16 -1.55 4.02 -22.47
N GLU A 17 -2.07 5.22 -22.73
CA GLU A 17 -1.86 6.41 -21.90
C GLU A 17 -2.30 6.16 -20.44
N TRP A 18 -3.47 5.56 -20.25
CA TRP A 18 -3.95 5.19 -18.92
C TRP A 18 -3.05 4.17 -18.24
N ASN A 19 -2.60 3.14 -18.96
CA ASN A 19 -1.69 2.15 -18.40
C ASN A 19 -0.38 2.81 -17.95
N GLU A 20 0.23 3.66 -18.78
CA GLU A 20 1.44 4.40 -18.43
C GLU A 20 1.23 5.26 -17.18
N ALA A 21 0.11 5.99 -17.10
CA ALA A 21 -0.23 6.81 -15.95
C ALA A 21 -0.43 5.99 -14.66
N VAL A 22 -0.98 4.78 -14.75
CA VAL A 22 -1.29 3.92 -13.60
C VAL A 22 -0.13 3.03 -13.17
N GLN A 23 0.84 2.75 -14.05
CA GLN A 23 2.05 1.97 -13.70
C GLN A 23 2.75 2.46 -12.40
N PRO A 24 3.06 3.76 -12.21
CA PRO A 24 3.72 4.21 -10.99
C PRO A 24 2.87 3.97 -9.74
N LEU A 25 1.55 4.11 -9.84
CA LEU A 25 0.62 3.86 -8.73
C LEU A 25 0.58 2.37 -8.35
N ARG A 26 0.52 1.48 -9.34
CA ARG A 26 0.58 0.02 -9.14
C ARG A 26 1.90 -0.40 -8.50
N ALA A 27 3.02 0.17 -8.98
CA ALA A 27 4.34 -0.10 -8.42
C ALA A 27 4.46 0.38 -6.97
N ALA A 28 3.97 1.59 -6.65
CA ALA A 28 3.94 2.12 -5.30
C ALA A 28 3.11 1.23 -4.36
N LEU A 29 1.90 0.83 -4.79
CA LEU A 29 1.05 -0.08 -4.03
C LEU A 29 1.74 -1.43 -3.76
N GLY A 30 2.42 -1.99 -4.75
CA GLY A 30 3.20 -3.21 -4.58
C GLY A 30 4.31 -3.08 -3.54
N LYS A 31 5.02 -1.93 -3.53
CA LYS A 31 6.04 -1.63 -2.51
C LYS A 31 5.44 -1.51 -1.12
N CYS A 32 4.33 -0.78 -0.95
CA CYS A 32 3.63 -0.65 0.33
C CYS A 32 3.23 -2.02 0.91
N ARG A 33 2.61 -2.87 0.08
CA ARG A 33 2.25 -4.25 0.45
C ARG A 33 3.47 -5.05 0.92
N CYS A 34 4.56 -4.96 0.17
CA CYS A 34 5.81 -5.69 0.46
C CYS A 34 6.43 -5.24 1.79
N VAL A 35 6.46 -3.94 2.06
CA VAL A 35 7.00 -3.36 3.30
C VAL A 35 6.17 -3.81 4.51
N SER A 36 4.84 -3.62 4.49
CA SER A 36 3.98 -4.07 5.59
C SER A 36 4.10 -5.56 5.84
N PHE A 37 4.12 -6.37 4.77
CA PHE A 37 4.25 -7.81 4.89
C PHE A 37 5.57 -8.21 5.55
N LYS A 38 6.70 -7.67 5.08
CA LYS A 38 8.04 -8.00 5.59
C LYS A 38 8.21 -7.61 7.05
N ILE A 39 7.71 -6.43 7.45
CA ILE A 39 7.77 -5.97 8.85
C ILE A 39 7.01 -6.94 9.76
N ILE A 40 5.77 -7.30 9.38
CA ILE A 40 4.94 -8.20 10.19
C ILE A 40 5.50 -9.64 10.21
N SER A 41 6.03 -10.12 9.08
CA SER A 41 6.52 -11.49 8.94
C SER A 41 7.93 -11.71 9.50
N SER A 42 8.64 -10.65 9.91
CA SER A 42 10.00 -10.73 10.46
C SER A 42 10.01 -10.22 11.91
N PRO A 43 9.48 -11.01 12.86
CA PRO A 43 9.33 -10.60 14.26
C PRO A 43 10.66 -10.37 14.98
N THR A 44 11.76 -10.93 14.48
CA THR A 44 13.08 -10.89 15.13
C THR A 44 14.00 -9.79 14.59
N LEU A 45 13.81 -9.35 13.35
CA LEU A 45 14.74 -8.43 12.70
C LEU A 45 14.06 -7.10 12.32
N LEU A 46 13.00 -7.17 11.51
CA LEU A 46 12.36 -5.95 11.00
C LEU A 46 11.36 -5.36 11.97
N LEU A 47 10.61 -6.20 12.70
CA LEU A 47 9.62 -5.70 13.65
C LEU A 47 10.24 -4.94 14.84
N PRO A 48 11.34 -5.41 15.49
CA PRO A 48 11.98 -4.65 16.56
C PRO A 48 12.56 -3.34 16.03
N ARG A 49 13.23 -3.37 14.88
CA ARG A 49 13.78 -2.17 14.23
C ARG A 49 12.69 -1.17 13.87
N TRP A 50 11.53 -1.64 13.38
CA TRP A 50 10.38 -0.78 13.14
C TRP A 50 9.91 -0.09 14.43
N ARG A 51 9.78 -0.84 15.52
CA ARG A 51 9.40 -0.30 16.84
C ARG A 51 10.36 0.76 17.32
N GLU A 52 11.67 0.58 17.12
CA GLU A 52 12.69 1.59 17.42
C GLU A 52 12.50 2.85 16.58
N THR A 53 12.24 2.72 15.27
CA THR A 53 11.98 3.86 14.38
C THR A 53 10.74 4.65 14.80
N VAL A 54 9.64 3.96 15.14
CA VAL A 54 8.39 4.64 15.53
C VAL A 54 8.41 5.15 16.98
N ALA A 55 9.32 4.67 17.84
CA ALA A 55 9.34 4.96 19.28
C ALA A 55 9.40 6.46 19.60
N GLY A 56 10.08 7.25 18.77
CA GLY A 56 10.20 8.71 18.91
C GLY A 56 9.03 9.51 18.32
N THR A 57 8.01 8.83 17.79
CA THR A 57 6.90 9.45 17.06
C THR A 57 5.57 9.21 17.79
N ASN A 58 4.52 9.89 17.34
CA ASN A 58 3.15 9.64 17.82
C ASN A 58 2.64 8.22 17.49
N PHE A 59 3.39 7.43 16.72
CA PHE A 59 3.02 6.10 16.25
C PHE A 59 3.77 4.96 16.98
N LYS A 60 4.38 5.23 18.14
CA LYS A 60 5.22 4.28 18.90
C LYS A 60 4.65 2.85 19.06
N ASP A 61 3.33 2.72 19.20
CA ASP A 61 2.65 1.44 19.43
C ASP A 61 1.95 0.91 18.15
N ARG A 62 2.10 1.61 17.03
CA ARG A 62 1.40 1.30 15.76
C ARG A 62 2.31 0.55 14.80
N ILE A 63 1.75 -0.48 14.18
CA ILE A 63 2.37 -1.24 13.09
C ILE A 63 1.59 -0.94 11.81
N LEU A 64 2.30 -0.89 10.67
CA LEU A 64 1.66 -0.72 9.37
C LEU A 64 0.66 -1.87 9.11
N PRO A 65 -0.59 -1.59 8.71
CA PRO A 65 -1.53 -2.62 8.33
C PRO A 65 -1.01 -3.40 7.11
N ARG A 66 -1.29 -4.70 7.07
CA ARG A 66 -1.11 -5.51 5.87
C ARG A 66 -2.40 -5.57 5.08
N ASP A 67 -2.25 -5.59 3.77
CA ASP A 67 -3.34 -5.88 2.83
C ASP A 67 -3.74 -7.37 2.89
N VAL A 68 -5.03 -7.62 3.02
CA VAL A 68 -5.61 -8.94 3.27
C VAL A 68 -6.76 -9.18 2.31
N THR A 69 -6.62 -10.17 1.42
CA THR A 69 -7.59 -10.46 0.35
C THR A 69 -9.01 -10.71 0.83
N THR A 70 -9.19 -11.25 2.04
CA THR A 70 -10.51 -11.54 2.62
C THR A 70 -11.18 -10.33 3.29
N ARG A 71 -10.47 -9.20 3.43
CA ARG A 71 -10.98 -7.98 4.07
C ARG A 71 -11.18 -6.90 3.01
N TRP A 72 -12.44 -6.53 2.78
CA TRP A 72 -12.87 -5.59 1.74
C TRP A 72 -12.09 -4.27 1.68
N ASN A 73 -11.74 -3.68 2.83
CA ASN A 73 -11.09 -2.36 2.88
C ASN A 73 -9.60 -2.41 3.24
N SER A 74 -8.98 -3.59 3.29
CA SER A 74 -7.61 -3.70 3.81
C SER A 74 -6.55 -2.99 2.95
N THR A 75 -6.75 -2.90 1.63
CA THR A 75 -5.88 -2.11 0.75
C THR A 75 -5.98 -0.61 1.09
N TYR A 76 -7.19 -0.11 1.30
CA TYR A 76 -7.43 1.28 1.66
C TYR A 76 -6.85 1.60 3.04
N ASP A 77 -7.13 0.77 4.05
CA ASP A 77 -6.65 0.96 5.42
C ASP A 77 -5.11 0.98 5.48
N MET A 78 -4.47 0.10 4.70
CA MET A 78 -3.01 0.06 4.56
C MET A 78 -2.47 1.34 3.94
N LEU A 79 -3.04 1.80 2.82
CA LEU A 79 -2.62 3.05 2.18
C LEU A 79 -2.84 4.28 3.07
N ALA A 80 -3.97 4.36 3.75
CA ALA A 80 -4.27 5.45 4.67
C ALA A 80 -3.21 5.55 5.78
N ALA A 81 -2.82 4.40 6.35
CA ALA A 81 -1.76 4.35 7.35
C ALA A 81 -0.37 4.74 6.77
N PHE A 82 -0.05 4.32 5.54
CA PHE A 82 1.20 4.72 4.88
C PHE A 82 1.28 6.24 4.66
N ILE A 83 0.17 6.87 4.26
CA ILE A 83 0.12 8.32 4.04
C ILE A 83 0.24 9.06 5.38
N GLU A 84 -0.43 8.58 6.42
CA GLU A 84 -0.38 9.16 7.76
C GLU A 84 1.01 9.06 8.39
N MET A 85 1.72 7.95 8.11
CA MET A 85 3.05 7.66 8.65
C MET A 85 4.19 7.96 7.66
N LYS A 86 3.93 8.71 6.59
CA LYS A 86 4.88 8.91 5.47
C LYS A 86 6.25 9.42 5.90
N ASP A 87 6.30 10.26 6.94
CA ASP A 87 7.54 10.88 7.42
C ASP A 87 8.42 9.91 8.22
N VAL A 88 7.85 8.77 8.64
CA VAL A 88 8.53 7.71 9.40
C VAL A 88 8.98 6.56 8.48
N VAL A 89 8.27 6.39 7.36
CA VAL A 89 8.55 5.34 6.37
C VAL A 89 9.63 5.76 5.37
N ASN A 90 9.80 7.06 5.12
CA ASN A 90 10.81 7.63 4.21
C ASN A 90 12.21 7.72 4.84
#